data_AF-A0A9E1XGJ8-F1
#
_entry.id   AF-A0A9E1XGJ8-F1
#
_cell.length_a   1.000
_cell.length_b   1.000
_cell.length_c   1.000
_cell.angle_alpha   90.00
_cell.angle_beta   90.00
_cell.angle_gamma   90.00
#
_symmetry.space_group_name_H-M   'P 1'
#
loop_
_entity.id
_entity.type
_entity.pdbx_description
1 polymer ?
#
loop_
_entity_poly.entity_id
_entity_poly.type
_entity_poly.pdbx_seq_one_letter_code
_entity_poly.pdbx_strand_id
1 'polypeptide(L)'
;MNQLLERLLPGFLQILAMLLLVGGFYLPLLLFLGGQDPLQPGVSVLRLDYLLEFLADPWNLRVLGFSLEQAFWSAVLSILLGLPGAWLLTRYDFPGRAALQRFAYLPFLLPSILVVLAMVLFFGNQGWVNQALMFLFGLREPPVQFLYSLNGILLGHVFYNFPLAMRLIGDQWERISAKYSLAARMLGHSPLYNFLLVTLPLILPSILGAFTLIFLLCLNSFAIILVLGGGVRHTTIEVLIYQLARIDLDFSGAAVLSLLQSGLAIFTLLLLLKQHRKQRPIRQQSLPRLWLPDQLRLRRPEAWLGLAWLVAALTFGVGPLLAIVFDSLRQADAFTWDAYQVLFAERENNRFFSALWNSFRIGLTSALLASLLGAGLLIWLERVPLRLRAGLEGLILLPMAFSTVVFGVAWFHLNQS
;
A
#
# COMPACT_ATOMS: atom_id res chain seq x y z
N MET A 1 22.88 3.25 -40.23
CA MET A 1 22.14 2.34 -39.33
C MET A 1 21.70 3.04 -38.04
N ASN A 2 22.60 3.71 -37.29
CA ASN A 2 22.24 4.43 -36.05
C ASN A 2 21.18 5.53 -36.23
N GLN A 3 21.26 6.39 -37.25
CA GLN A 3 20.29 7.47 -37.44
C GLN A 3 18.85 7.00 -37.78
N LEU A 4 18.72 5.83 -38.39
CA LEU A 4 17.42 5.22 -38.71
C LEU A 4 16.80 4.60 -37.45
N LEU A 5 17.61 3.92 -36.64
CA LEU A 5 17.23 3.40 -35.33
C LEU A 5 16.81 4.52 -34.37
N GLU A 6 17.58 5.62 -34.30
CA GLU A 6 17.25 6.78 -33.45
C GLU A 6 15.93 7.45 -33.82
N ARG A 7 15.54 7.43 -35.11
CA ARG A 7 14.25 7.97 -35.57
C ARG A 7 13.07 7.03 -35.35
N LEU A 8 13.26 5.72 -35.55
CA LEU A 8 12.17 4.74 -35.52
C LEU A 8 11.90 4.16 -34.12
N LEU A 9 12.94 4.02 -33.30
CA LEU A 9 12.84 3.40 -31.97
C LEU A 9 11.82 4.09 -31.05
N PRO A 10 11.74 5.43 -30.96
CA PRO A 10 10.75 6.09 -30.11
C PRO A 10 9.31 5.85 -30.56
N GLY A 11 9.08 5.79 -31.88
CA GLY A 11 7.76 5.50 -32.45
C GLY A 11 7.33 4.05 -32.20
N PHE A 12 8.26 3.11 -32.36
CA PHE A 12 8.02 1.70 -32.05
C PHE A 12 7.70 1.48 -30.57
N LEU A 13 8.49 2.05 -29.66
CA LEU A 13 8.26 1.96 -28.21
C LEU A 13 6.91 2.54 -27.81
N GLN A 14 6.52 3.67 -28.40
CA GLN A 14 5.21 4.28 -28.18
C GLN A 14 4.07 3.33 -28.61
N ILE A 15 4.11 2.79 -29.83
CA ILE A 15 3.06 1.91 -30.35
C ILE A 15 2.99 0.63 -29.51
N LEU A 16 4.13 0.02 -29.21
CA LEU A 16 4.20 -1.17 -28.36
C LEU A 16 3.59 -0.90 -26.99
N ALA A 17 3.90 0.24 -26.38
CA ALA A 17 3.35 0.61 -25.08
C ALA A 17 1.83 0.85 -25.11
N MET A 18 1.32 1.47 -26.17
CA MET A 18 -0.12 1.63 -26.37
C MET A 18 -0.82 0.28 -26.57
N LEU A 19 -0.26 -0.60 -27.39
CA LEU A 19 -0.82 -1.94 -27.63
C LEU A 19 -0.85 -2.79 -26.36
N LEU A 20 0.22 -2.77 -25.57
CA LEU A 20 0.29 -3.51 -24.33
C LEU A 20 -0.63 -2.93 -23.25
N LEU A 21 -0.77 -1.60 -23.17
CA LEU A 21 -1.71 -0.98 -22.24
C LEU A 21 -3.16 -1.28 -22.64
N VAL A 22 -3.49 -1.15 -23.92
CA VAL A 22 -4.85 -1.43 -24.43
C VAL A 22 -5.16 -2.91 -24.36
N GLY A 23 -4.34 -3.76 -24.96
CA GLY A 23 -4.56 -5.21 -25.01
C GLY A 23 -4.35 -5.92 -23.68
N GLY A 24 -3.40 -5.46 -22.85
CA GLY A 24 -3.07 -6.09 -21.58
C GLY A 24 -3.96 -5.64 -20.42
N PHE A 25 -4.39 -4.37 -20.40
CA PHE A 25 -5.19 -3.82 -19.31
C PHE A 25 -6.63 -3.47 -19.73
N TYR A 26 -6.82 -2.60 -20.73
CA TYR A 26 -8.15 -2.10 -21.06
C TYR A 26 -9.07 -3.13 -21.69
N LEU A 27 -8.55 -3.96 -22.58
CA LEU A 27 -9.36 -4.93 -23.32
C LEU A 27 -9.95 -6.01 -22.40
N PRO A 28 -9.18 -6.73 -21.56
CA PRO A 28 -9.76 -7.72 -20.63
C PRO A 28 -10.77 -7.06 -19.70
N LEU A 29 -10.45 -5.87 -19.19
CA LEU A 29 -11.31 -5.13 -18.28
C LEU A 29 -12.64 -4.72 -18.92
N LEU A 30 -12.59 -4.14 -20.12
CA LEU A 30 -13.80 -3.72 -20.84
C LEU A 30 -14.65 -4.92 -21.26
N LEU A 31 -14.02 -6.03 -21.65
CA LEU A 31 -14.73 -7.27 -21.98
C LEU A 31 -15.39 -7.89 -20.74
N PHE A 32 -14.75 -7.82 -19.58
CA PHE A 32 -15.34 -8.29 -18.33
C PHE A 32 -16.49 -7.40 -17.86
N LEU A 33 -16.31 -6.07 -17.90
CA LEU A 33 -17.34 -5.12 -17.45
C LEU A 33 -18.50 -4.96 -18.43
N GLY A 34 -18.26 -5.17 -19.73
CA GLY A 34 -19.26 -5.07 -20.79
C GLY A 34 -19.79 -6.41 -21.28
N GLY A 35 -19.21 -7.52 -20.81
CA GLY A 35 -19.52 -8.87 -21.25
C GLY A 35 -20.84 -9.40 -20.72
N GLN A 36 -21.35 -10.43 -21.39
CA GLN A 36 -22.40 -11.28 -20.84
C GLN A 36 -21.75 -12.36 -19.98
N ASP A 37 -22.43 -12.75 -18.91
CA ASP A 37 -22.00 -13.87 -18.10
C ASP A 37 -21.82 -15.11 -18.99
N PRO A 38 -20.61 -15.71 -19.09
CA PRO A 38 -20.37 -16.88 -19.92
C PRO A 38 -21.25 -18.07 -19.53
N LEU A 39 -21.69 -18.11 -18.25
CA LEU A 39 -22.52 -19.17 -17.69
C LEU A 39 -24.02 -18.83 -17.75
N GLN A 40 -24.40 -17.56 -17.92
CA GLN A 40 -25.78 -17.10 -18.03
C GLN A 40 -25.98 -16.15 -19.23
N PRO A 41 -25.97 -16.67 -20.46
CA PRO A 41 -26.15 -15.85 -21.67
C PRO A 41 -27.53 -15.17 -21.66
N GLY A 42 -27.53 -13.85 -21.43
CA GLY A 42 -28.75 -13.02 -21.39
C GLY A 42 -28.80 -12.00 -20.25
N VAL A 43 -28.00 -12.18 -19.19
CA VAL A 43 -27.84 -11.18 -18.12
C VAL A 43 -26.68 -10.27 -18.50
N SER A 44 -27.00 -9.02 -18.84
CA SER A 44 -25.99 -7.98 -19.03
C SER A 44 -25.72 -7.30 -17.69
N VAL A 45 -24.46 -7.22 -17.29
CA VAL A 45 -24.00 -6.56 -16.05
C VAL A 45 -24.43 -5.08 -15.99
N LEU A 46 -24.64 -4.45 -17.15
CA LEU A 46 -25.02 -3.05 -17.29
C LEU A 46 -26.54 -2.81 -17.18
N ARG A 47 -27.33 -3.84 -16.91
CA ARG A 47 -28.76 -3.70 -16.66
C ARG A 47 -29.02 -2.96 -15.35
N LEU A 48 -29.76 -1.85 -15.46
CA LEU A 48 -30.06 -0.99 -14.31
C LEU A 48 -30.88 -1.74 -13.25
N ASP A 49 -31.77 -2.63 -13.68
CA ASP A 49 -32.54 -3.57 -12.87
C ASP A 49 -31.63 -4.42 -11.97
N TYR A 50 -30.63 -5.08 -12.54
CA TYR A 50 -29.69 -5.91 -11.78
C TYR A 50 -28.83 -5.06 -10.81
N LEU A 51 -28.38 -3.88 -11.23
CA LEU A 51 -27.66 -2.94 -10.35
C LEU A 51 -28.52 -2.49 -9.16
N LEU A 52 -29.80 -2.18 -9.39
CA LEU A 52 -30.71 -1.76 -8.33
C LEU A 52 -31.04 -2.90 -7.37
N GLU A 53 -31.26 -4.12 -7.87
CA GLU A 53 -31.44 -5.31 -7.03
C GLU A 53 -30.19 -5.59 -6.18
N PHE A 54 -29.00 -5.49 -6.79
CA PHE A 54 -27.73 -5.69 -6.11
C PHE A 54 -27.54 -4.66 -4.98
N LEU A 55 -27.83 -3.39 -5.23
CA LEU A 55 -27.76 -2.31 -4.24
C LEU A 55 -28.89 -2.35 -3.21
N ALA A 56 -29.99 -3.07 -3.47
CA ALA A 56 -31.07 -3.27 -2.52
C ALA A 56 -30.72 -4.35 -1.47
N ASP A 57 -29.77 -5.24 -1.77
CA ASP A 57 -29.34 -6.28 -0.84
C ASP A 57 -28.60 -5.67 0.38
N PRO A 58 -29.12 -5.85 1.61
CA PRO A 58 -28.48 -5.37 2.83
C PRO A 58 -27.08 -5.92 3.05
N TRP A 59 -26.79 -7.13 2.56
CA TRP A 59 -25.46 -7.73 2.64
C TRP A 59 -24.44 -6.95 1.82
N ASN A 60 -24.77 -6.66 0.56
CA ASN A 60 -23.89 -5.90 -0.34
C ASN A 60 -23.65 -4.49 0.17
N LEU A 61 -24.68 -3.81 0.66
CA LEU A 61 -24.55 -2.48 1.28
C LEU A 61 -23.63 -2.52 2.52
N ARG A 62 -23.71 -3.57 3.33
CA ARG A 62 -22.82 -3.76 4.48
C ARG A 62 -21.37 -3.94 4.05
N VAL A 63 -21.11 -4.73 3.00
CA VAL A 63 -19.76 -4.94 2.45
C VAL A 63 -19.20 -3.63 1.87
N LEU A 64 -20.00 -2.85 1.15
CA LEU A 64 -19.63 -1.53 0.66
C LEU A 64 -19.27 -0.59 1.82
N GLY A 65 -20.14 -0.49 2.82
CA GLY A 65 -19.93 0.35 4.00
C GLY A 65 -18.67 -0.05 4.80
N PHE A 66 -18.50 -1.34 5.05
CA PHE A 66 -17.33 -1.87 5.74
C PHE A 66 -16.03 -1.59 4.99
N SER A 67 -16.05 -1.69 3.65
CA SER A 67 -14.88 -1.41 2.77
C SER A 67 -14.51 0.07 2.68
N LEU A 68 -15.41 0.98 3.03
CA LEU A 68 -15.12 2.39 3.17
C LEU A 68 -14.61 2.69 4.59
N GLU A 69 -15.27 2.12 5.60
CA GLU A 69 -14.94 2.33 7.01
C GLU A 69 -13.54 1.81 7.36
N GLN A 70 -13.20 0.57 6.98
CA GLN A 70 -11.88 0.00 7.29
C GLN A 70 -10.76 0.79 6.60
N ALA A 71 -10.99 1.33 5.40
CA ALA A 71 -10.00 1.97 4.55
C ALA A 71 -9.73 3.37 5.11
N PHE A 72 -10.80 4.04 5.51
CA PHE A 72 -10.76 5.30 6.23
C PHE A 72 -9.92 5.15 7.51
N TRP A 73 -10.27 4.21 8.39
CA TRP A 73 -9.54 4.03 9.65
C TRP A 73 -8.10 3.58 9.45
N SER A 74 -7.84 2.70 8.47
CA SER A 74 -6.49 2.28 8.12
C SER A 74 -5.63 3.47 7.67
N ALA A 75 -6.18 4.36 6.85
CA ALA A 75 -5.49 5.56 6.38
C ALA A 75 -5.26 6.57 7.51
N VAL A 76 -6.27 6.82 8.36
CA VAL A 76 -6.14 7.70 9.53
C VAL A 76 -5.04 7.18 10.47
N LEU A 77 -5.10 5.91 10.87
CA LEU A 77 -4.14 5.33 11.80
C LEU A 77 -2.71 5.31 11.22
N SER A 78 -2.57 5.05 9.92
CA SER A 78 -1.27 5.10 9.23
C SER A 78 -0.66 6.50 9.26
N ILE A 79 -1.47 7.54 9.09
CA ILE A 79 -1.04 8.94 9.19
C ILE A 79 -0.70 9.31 10.64
N LEU A 80 -1.54 8.91 11.59
CA LEU A 80 -1.31 9.19 13.01
C LEU A 80 0.02 8.58 13.48
N LEU A 81 0.37 7.39 12.99
CA LEU A 81 1.67 6.78 13.27
C LEU A 81 2.81 7.40 12.44
N GLY A 82 2.58 7.71 11.16
CA GLY A 82 3.60 8.25 10.25
C GLY A 82 3.97 9.71 10.50
N LEU A 83 3.07 10.54 11.03
CA LEU A 83 3.27 11.98 11.24
C LEU A 83 4.36 12.29 12.29
N PRO A 84 4.39 11.64 13.48
CA PRO A 84 5.52 11.79 14.41
C PRO A 84 6.84 11.31 13.80
N GLY A 85 6.82 10.28 12.96
CA GLY A 85 8.00 9.82 12.23
C GLY A 85 8.54 10.84 11.25
N ALA A 86 7.64 11.49 10.50
CA ALA A 86 7.98 12.56 9.59
C ALA A 86 8.61 13.74 10.35
N TRP A 87 8.00 14.12 11.48
CA TRP A 87 8.56 15.15 12.37
C TRP A 87 9.95 14.78 12.90
N LEU A 88 10.16 13.54 13.35
CA LEU A 88 11.45 13.09 13.88
C LEU A 88 12.54 13.15 12.80
N LEU A 89 12.24 12.62 11.61
CA LEU A 89 13.18 12.56 10.49
C LEU A 89 13.52 13.94 9.90
N THR A 90 12.60 14.90 10.01
CA THR A 90 12.83 16.27 9.52
C THR A 90 13.58 17.13 10.53
N ARG A 91 13.38 16.89 11.84
CA ARG A 91 13.93 17.73 12.90
C ARG A 91 15.28 17.27 13.43
N TYR A 92 15.54 15.96 13.45
CA TYR A 92 16.71 15.40 14.09
C TYR A 92 17.59 14.56 13.14
N ASP A 93 18.90 14.62 13.36
CA ASP A 93 19.88 13.65 12.88
C ASP A 93 20.33 12.74 14.02
N PHE A 94 20.61 11.47 13.72
CA PHE A 94 21.02 10.45 14.69
C PHE A 94 21.73 9.29 13.97
N PRO A 95 22.57 8.51 14.68
CA PRO A 95 23.22 7.34 14.08
C PRO A 95 22.17 6.35 13.57
N GLY A 96 22.35 5.83 12.34
CA GLY A 96 21.42 4.88 11.73
C GLY A 96 20.15 5.48 11.11
N ARG A 97 20.00 6.82 11.06
CA ARG A 97 18.86 7.48 10.39
C ARG A 97 18.63 7.01 8.95
N ALA A 98 19.71 6.87 8.17
CA ALA A 98 19.62 6.36 6.80
C ALA A 98 19.17 4.89 6.76
N ALA A 99 19.58 4.07 7.73
CA ALA A 99 19.13 2.69 7.84
C ALA A 99 17.64 2.64 8.20
N LEU A 100 17.18 3.42 9.18
CA LEU A 100 15.76 3.56 9.51
C LEU A 100 14.94 3.96 8.29
N GLN A 101 15.38 4.97 7.53
CA GLN A 101 14.69 5.40 6.32
C GLN A 101 14.60 4.26 5.29
N ARG A 102 15.64 3.44 5.13
CA ARG A 102 15.63 2.32 4.17
C ARG A 102 14.76 1.15 4.66
N PHE A 103 14.92 0.74 5.92
CA PHE A 103 14.22 -0.41 6.50
C PHE A 103 12.75 -0.11 6.81
N ALA A 104 12.39 1.14 7.10
CA ALA A 104 11.00 1.50 7.31
C ALA A 104 10.14 1.21 6.06
N TYR A 105 10.67 1.32 4.84
CA TYR A 105 9.91 0.95 3.62
C TYR A 105 9.85 -0.54 3.37
N LEU A 106 10.65 -1.34 4.06
CA LEU A 106 10.77 -2.77 3.78
C LEU A 106 9.40 -3.47 3.82
N PRO A 107 8.52 -3.25 4.83
CA PRO A 107 7.16 -3.80 4.83
C PRO A 107 6.36 -3.55 3.54
N PHE A 108 6.46 -2.36 2.97
CA PHE A 108 5.75 -1.97 1.74
C PHE A 108 6.30 -2.67 0.48
N LEU A 109 7.56 -3.10 0.51
CA LEU A 109 8.21 -3.83 -0.58
C LEU A 109 7.93 -5.33 -0.52
N LEU A 110 7.46 -5.83 0.62
CA LEU A 110 7.20 -7.25 0.79
C LEU A 110 5.84 -7.64 0.18
N PRO A 111 5.72 -8.87 -0.36
CA PRO A 111 4.42 -9.42 -0.72
C PRO A 111 3.47 -9.39 0.49
N SER A 112 2.21 -9.02 0.26
CA SER A 112 1.19 -8.90 1.31
C SER A 112 0.99 -10.18 2.12
N ILE A 113 1.15 -11.36 1.50
CA ILE A 113 1.08 -12.65 2.20
C ILE A 113 2.20 -12.82 3.23
N LEU A 114 3.41 -12.31 2.95
CA LEU A 114 4.53 -12.36 3.87
C LEU A 114 4.29 -11.42 5.06
N VAL A 115 3.65 -10.28 4.82
CA VAL A 115 3.23 -9.36 5.88
C VAL A 115 2.22 -10.01 6.82
N VAL A 116 1.23 -10.73 6.27
CA VAL A 116 0.28 -11.51 7.07
C VAL A 116 1.02 -12.53 7.94
N LEU A 117 1.95 -13.30 7.36
CA LEU A 117 2.77 -14.26 8.11
C LEU A 117 3.56 -13.56 9.24
N ALA A 118 4.20 -12.42 8.94
CA ALA A 118 4.91 -11.62 9.93
C ALA A 118 4.01 -11.22 11.10
N MET A 119 2.79 -10.76 10.81
CA MET A 119 1.80 -10.40 11.84
C MET A 119 1.37 -11.61 12.66
N VAL A 120 1.19 -12.78 12.06
CA VAL A 120 0.82 -14.02 12.77
C VAL A 120 1.94 -14.47 13.71
N LEU A 121 3.19 -14.48 13.24
CA LEU A 121 4.34 -14.88 14.07
C LEU A 121 4.61 -13.88 15.20
N PHE A 122 4.32 -12.59 15.01
CA PHE A 122 4.58 -11.57 16.02
C PHE A 122 3.41 -11.34 16.99
N PHE A 123 2.20 -11.17 16.46
CA PHE A 123 0.98 -10.80 17.21
C PHE A 123 -0.04 -11.93 17.38
N GLY A 124 0.20 -13.12 16.81
CA GLY A 124 -0.69 -14.26 16.97
C GLY A 124 -0.73 -14.79 18.41
N ASN A 125 -1.64 -15.72 18.68
CA ASN A 125 -1.80 -16.30 20.03
C ASN A 125 -0.52 -16.95 20.56
N GLN A 126 0.25 -17.60 19.68
CA GLN A 126 1.59 -18.15 20.00
C GLN A 126 2.72 -17.22 19.54
N GLY A 127 2.42 -15.97 19.19
CA GLY A 127 3.39 -15.03 18.66
C GLY A 127 4.29 -14.43 19.74
N TRP A 128 5.36 -13.80 19.29
CA TRP A 128 6.42 -13.26 20.16
C TRP A 128 5.91 -12.29 21.22
N VAL A 129 4.94 -11.43 20.87
CA VAL A 129 4.35 -10.47 21.82
C VAL A 129 3.66 -11.18 22.97
N ASN A 130 2.82 -12.18 22.67
CA ASN A 130 2.12 -12.94 23.70
C ASN A 130 3.09 -13.76 24.55
N GLN A 131 4.08 -14.42 23.93
CA GLN A 131 5.09 -15.17 24.68
C GLN A 131 5.86 -14.27 25.66
N ALA A 132 6.29 -13.08 25.22
CA ALA A 132 6.97 -12.12 26.07
C ALA A 132 6.08 -11.61 27.22
N LEU A 133 4.82 -11.27 26.94
CA LEU A 133 3.88 -10.81 27.97
C LEU A 133 3.56 -11.91 28.98
N MET A 134 3.34 -13.14 28.52
CA MET A 134 3.08 -14.29 29.39
C MET A 134 4.28 -14.58 30.30
N PHE A 135 5.51 -14.50 29.78
CA PHE A 135 6.73 -14.64 30.56
C PHE A 135 6.90 -13.52 31.60
N LEU A 136 6.69 -12.26 31.20
CA LEU A 136 6.88 -11.10 32.08
C LEU A 136 5.83 -11.01 33.19
N PHE A 137 4.58 -11.40 32.92
CA PHE A 137 3.46 -11.27 33.85
C PHE A 137 2.97 -12.61 34.43
N GLY A 138 3.60 -13.73 34.09
CA GLY A 138 3.22 -15.06 34.58
C GLY A 138 1.83 -15.52 34.13
N LEU A 139 1.36 -15.04 32.97
CA LEU A 139 0.03 -15.35 32.45
C LEU A 139 0.01 -16.75 31.81
N ARG A 140 -1.10 -17.49 32.01
CA ARG A 140 -1.30 -18.83 31.41
C ARG A 140 -1.94 -18.79 30.03
N GLU A 141 -2.66 -17.70 29.73
CA GLU A 141 -3.36 -17.51 28.47
C GLU A 141 -2.80 -16.27 27.75
N PRO A 142 -2.82 -16.25 26.40
CA PRO A 142 -2.32 -15.13 25.63
C PRO A 142 -3.22 -13.90 25.86
N PRO A 143 -2.70 -12.78 26.38
CA PRO A 143 -3.52 -11.59 26.65
C PRO A 143 -3.95 -10.85 25.37
N VAL A 144 -3.25 -11.04 24.25
CA VAL A 144 -3.53 -10.37 22.96
C VAL A 144 -4.17 -11.35 21.99
N GLN A 145 -5.48 -11.22 21.75
CA GLN A 145 -6.26 -12.14 20.90
C GLN A 145 -7.10 -11.43 19.83
N PHE A 146 -6.63 -10.29 19.31
CA PHE A 146 -7.40 -9.48 18.35
C PHE A 146 -6.98 -9.69 16.88
N LEU A 147 -6.00 -10.54 16.59
CA LEU A 147 -5.37 -10.62 15.26
C LEU A 147 -6.36 -11.01 14.14
N TYR A 148 -7.33 -11.88 14.43
CA TYR A 148 -8.35 -12.30 13.47
C TYR A 148 -9.64 -11.47 13.63
N SER A 149 -9.52 -10.15 13.46
CA SER A 149 -10.62 -9.19 13.58
C SER A 149 -10.33 -7.90 12.81
N LEU A 150 -11.26 -6.95 12.81
CA LEU A 150 -11.01 -5.60 12.30
C LEU A 150 -9.71 -4.99 12.83
N ASN A 151 -9.38 -5.18 14.12
CA ASN A 151 -8.14 -4.64 14.70
C ASN A 151 -6.89 -5.25 14.05
N GLY A 152 -6.92 -6.54 13.71
CA GLY A 152 -5.83 -7.19 12.98
C GLY A 152 -5.68 -6.66 11.55
N ILE A 153 -6.80 -6.41 10.86
CA ILE A 153 -6.81 -5.77 9.54
C ILE A 153 -6.18 -4.38 9.62
N LEU A 154 -6.64 -3.54 10.56
CA LEU A 154 -6.11 -2.19 10.77
C LEU A 154 -4.62 -2.23 11.10
N LEU A 155 -4.18 -3.16 11.98
CA LEU A 155 -2.77 -3.33 12.34
C LEU A 155 -1.92 -3.68 11.12
N GLY A 156 -2.36 -4.64 10.31
CA GLY A 156 -1.67 -5.06 9.09
C GLY A 156 -1.56 -3.91 8.08
N HIS A 157 -2.64 -3.15 7.88
CA HIS A 157 -2.60 -1.99 7.00
C HIS A 157 -1.71 -0.86 7.55
N VAL A 158 -1.72 -0.60 8.85
CA VAL A 158 -0.85 0.41 9.46
C VAL A 158 0.60 0.00 9.28
N PHE A 159 0.97 -1.25 9.59
CA PHE A 159 2.31 -1.80 9.36
C PHE A 159 2.78 -1.60 7.91
N TYR A 160 1.89 -1.84 6.96
CA TYR A 160 2.16 -1.69 5.53
C TYR A 160 2.32 -0.22 5.08
N ASN A 161 1.49 0.68 5.62
CA ASN A 161 1.29 2.02 5.04
C ASN A 161 1.85 3.20 5.85
N PHE A 162 2.12 3.04 7.15
CA PHE A 162 2.73 4.13 7.95
C PHE A 162 4.07 4.65 7.39
N PRO A 163 4.94 3.82 6.77
CA PRO A 163 6.20 4.31 6.21
C PRO A 163 5.97 5.21 5.00
N LEU A 164 4.94 4.90 4.20
CA LEU A 164 4.52 5.74 3.08
C LEU A 164 4.00 7.09 3.56
N ALA A 165 3.16 7.10 4.60
CA ALA A 165 2.70 8.35 5.23
C ALA A 165 3.88 9.19 5.74
N MET A 166 4.81 8.54 6.47
CA MET A 166 6.02 9.17 6.99
C MET A 166 6.85 9.82 5.87
N ARG A 167 6.99 9.15 4.71
CA ARG A 167 7.69 9.68 3.54
C ARG A 167 7.05 10.93 2.97
N LEU A 168 5.78 10.80 2.57
CA LEU A 168 5.10 11.82 1.79
C LEU A 168 4.96 13.11 2.61
N ILE A 169 4.63 12.95 3.89
CA ILE A 169 4.52 14.06 4.83
C ILE A 169 5.92 14.64 5.12
N GLY A 170 6.92 13.79 5.36
CA GLY A 170 8.32 14.20 5.59
C GLY A 170 8.90 15.01 4.44
N ASP A 171 8.75 14.54 3.19
CA ASP A 171 9.25 15.19 1.99
C ASP A 171 8.70 16.61 1.81
N GLN A 172 7.43 16.84 2.16
CA GLN A 172 6.82 18.16 2.16
C GLN A 172 7.28 19.00 3.36
N TRP A 173 7.40 18.39 4.53
CA TRP A 173 7.81 19.06 5.75
C TRP A 173 9.26 19.59 5.64
N GLU A 174 10.17 18.85 5.01
CA GLU A 174 11.54 19.28 4.76
C GLU A 174 11.64 20.51 3.82
N ARG A 175 10.60 20.78 3.02
CA ARG A 175 10.55 21.94 2.12
C ARG A 175 10.08 23.22 2.80
N ILE A 176 9.50 23.13 3.99
CA ILE A 176 8.99 24.31 4.72
C ILE A 176 10.18 25.13 5.22
N SER A 177 10.22 26.42 4.85
CA SER A 177 11.27 27.30 5.32
C SER A 177 11.20 27.48 6.83
N ALA A 178 12.35 27.32 7.49
CA ALA A 178 12.42 27.49 8.92
C ALA A 178 12.14 28.92 9.41
N LYS A 179 12.19 29.92 8.50
CA LYS A 179 11.87 31.31 8.81
C LYS A 179 10.48 31.45 9.44
N TYR A 180 9.52 30.64 9.00
CA TYR A 180 8.17 30.64 9.57
C TYR A 180 8.19 30.26 11.06
N SER A 181 8.94 29.21 11.42
CA SER A 181 9.08 28.76 12.81
C SER A 181 9.89 29.72 13.69
N LEU A 182 10.84 30.46 13.12
CA LEU A 182 11.62 31.47 13.85
C LEU A 182 10.77 32.73 14.09
N ALA A 183 10.03 33.19 13.08
CA ALA A 183 9.12 34.33 13.20
C ALA A 183 8.04 34.09 14.26
N ALA A 184 7.41 32.90 14.27
CA ALA A 184 6.43 32.54 15.29
C ALA A 184 7.01 32.57 16.71
N ARG A 185 8.26 32.10 16.88
CA ARG A 185 8.96 32.15 18.17
C ARG A 185 9.33 33.58 18.60
N MET A 186 9.73 34.44 17.67
CA MET A 186 9.99 35.86 17.96
C MET A 186 8.73 36.62 18.40
N LEU A 187 7.55 36.18 17.94
CA LEU A 187 6.25 36.68 18.36
C LEU A 187 5.77 36.08 19.71
N GLY A 188 6.60 35.27 20.38
CA GLY A 188 6.26 34.67 21.68
C GLY A 188 5.34 33.46 21.62
N HIS A 189 5.07 32.91 20.43
CA HIS A 189 4.19 31.74 20.32
C HIS A 189 4.88 30.44 20.78
N SER A 190 4.09 29.59 21.45
CA SER A 190 4.55 28.28 21.91
C SER A 190 4.80 27.30 20.75
N PRO A 191 5.57 26.23 20.95
CA PRO A 191 5.83 25.22 19.91
C PRO A 191 4.56 24.57 19.35
N LEU A 192 3.57 24.31 20.21
CA LEU A 192 2.28 23.74 19.80
C LEU A 192 1.49 24.71 18.93
N TYR A 193 1.47 26.00 19.30
CA TYR A 193 0.82 27.03 18.51
C TYR A 193 1.46 27.18 17.12
N ASN A 194 2.80 27.22 17.07
CA ASN A 194 3.54 27.22 15.81
C ASN A 194 3.28 25.95 14.97
N PHE A 195 3.12 24.79 15.60
CA PHE A 195 2.74 23.58 14.87
C PHE A 195 1.34 23.72 14.27
N LEU A 196 0.32 24.05 15.07
CA LEU A 196 -1.08 24.07 14.64
C LEU A 196 -1.40 25.18 13.63
N LEU A 197 -0.85 26.39 13.79
CA LEU A 197 -1.21 27.52 12.93
C LEU A 197 -0.27 27.73 11.74
N VAL A 198 0.99 27.29 11.84
CA VAL A 198 1.98 27.55 10.80
C VAL A 198 2.35 26.26 10.07
N THR A 199 2.76 25.24 10.83
CA THR A 199 3.32 24.02 10.23
C THR A 199 2.23 23.13 9.63
N LEU A 200 1.18 22.84 10.41
CA LEU A 200 0.10 21.93 10.04
C LEU A 200 -0.61 22.38 8.75
N PRO A 201 -1.01 23.66 8.56
CA PRO A 201 -1.63 24.10 7.31
C PRO A 201 -0.71 23.97 6.09
N LEU A 202 0.61 24.10 6.29
CA LEU A 202 1.61 23.96 5.22
C LEU A 202 1.87 22.49 4.83
N ILE A 203 1.77 21.55 5.78
CA ILE A 203 1.88 20.10 5.49
C ILE A 203 0.53 19.44 5.19
N LEU A 204 -0.60 20.10 5.50
CA LEU A 204 -1.95 19.55 5.29
C LEU A 204 -2.20 19.04 3.87
N PRO A 205 -1.77 19.71 2.78
CA PRO A 205 -1.90 19.17 1.42
C PRO A 205 -1.19 17.83 1.23
N SER A 206 -0.06 17.61 1.91
CA SER A 206 0.66 16.32 1.88
C SER A 206 -0.02 15.28 2.76
N ILE A 207 -0.55 15.67 3.93
CA ILE A 207 -1.35 14.78 4.79
C ILE A 207 -2.58 14.27 4.02
N LEU A 208 -3.30 15.15 3.32
CA LEU A 208 -4.46 14.78 2.50
C LEU A 208 -4.06 13.91 1.30
N GLY A 209 -2.92 14.19 0.67
CA GLY A 209 -2.38 13.36 -0.41
C GLY A 209 -2.03 11.95 0.07
N ALA A 210 -1.32 11.84 1.19
CA ALA A 210 -0.99 10.58 1.84
C ALA A 210 -2.27 9.83 2.26
N PHE A 211 -3.26 10.54 2.82
CA PHE A 211 -4.54 9.96 3.22
C PHE A 211 -5.26 9.35 2.02
N THR A 212 -5.41 10.13 0.95
CA THR A 212 -6.13 9.72 -0.26
C THR A 212 -5.45 8.51 -0.91
N LEU A 213 -4.12 8.51 -0.97
CA LEU A 213 -3.35 7.39 -1.52
C LEU A 213 -3.45 6.14 -0.65
N ILE A 214 -3.26 6.25 0.68
CA ILE A 214 -3.34 5.09 1.58
C ILE A 214 -4.77 4.55 1.64
N PHE A 215 -5.78 5.42 1.61
CA PHE A 215 -7.18 5.03 1.51
C PHE A 215 -7.42 4.18 0.26
N LEU A 216 -6.92 4.64 -0.91
CA LEU A 216 -7.01 3.89 -2.16
C LEU A 216 -6.32 2.52 -2.06
N LEU A 217 -5.13 2.46 -1.46
CA LEU A 217 -4.40 1.20 -1.26
C LEU A 217 -5.15 0.24 -0.32
N CYS A 218 -5.77 0.75 0.75
CA CYS A 218 -6.53 -0.06 1.70
C CYS A 218 -7.87 -0.52 1.14
N LEU A 219 -8.51 0.30 0.29
CA LEU A 219 -9.71 -0.06 -0.45
C LEU A 219 -9.44 -1.23 -1.41
N ASN A 220 -8.27 -1.23 -2.06
CA ASN A 220 -7.82 -2.27 -2.99
C ASN A 220 -7.06 -3.42 -2.31
N SER A 221 -7.16 -3.55 -0.98
CA SER A 221 -6.45 -4.58 -0.22
C SER A 221 -7.26 -5.87 -0.20
N PHE A 222 -6.62 -6.97 -0.58
CA PHE A 222 -7.24 -8.30 -0.62
C PHE A 222 -6.64 -9.26 0.41
N ALA A 223 -5.34 -9.55 0.30
CA ALA A 223 -4.71 -10.63 1.06
C ALA A 223 -4.75 -10.42 2.58
N ILE A 224 -4.55 -9.18 3.06
CA ILE A 224 -4.55 -8.86 4.49
C ILE A 224 -5.94 -9.13 5.09
N ILE A 225 -6.99 -8.68 4.40
CA ILE A 225 -8.38 -8.85 4.86
C ILE A 225 -8.80 -10.30 4.78
N LEU A 226 -8.46 -11.01 3.68
CA LEU A 226 -8.82 -12.41 3.53
C LEU A 226 -8.30 -13.29 4.68
N VAL A 227 -7.07 -13.04 5.13
CA VAL A 227 -6.44 -13.89 6.16
C VAL A 227 -6.69 -13.36 7.59
N LEU A 228 -6.62 -12.05 7.82
CA LEU A 228 -6.77 -11.46 9.16
C LEU A 228 -8.22 -11.07 9.49
N GLY A 229 -9.14 -11.10 8.52
CA GLY A 229 -10.53 -10.72 8.73
C GLY A 229 -11.31 -11.65 9.65
N GLY A 230 -10.85 -12.90 9.87
CA GLY A 230 -11.49 -13.79 10.85
C GLY A 230 -12.93 -14.19 10.52
N GLY A 231 -13.35 -14.08 9.26
CA GLY A 231 -14.64 -14.57 8.76
C GLY A 231 -15.48 -13.54 8.01
N VAL A 232 -16.72 -13.94 7.71
CA VAL A 232 -17.65 -13.24 6.82
C VAL A 232 -17.96 -11.81 7.29
N ARG A 233 -17.96 -11.55 8.61
CA ARG A 233 -18.25 -10.21 9.15
C ARG A 233 -17.34 -9.11 8.61
N HIS A 234 -16.10 -9.43 8.25
CA HIS A 234 -15.10 -8.46 7.79
C HIS A 234 -14.80 -8.59 6.29
N THR A 235 -15.75 -9.10 5.50
CA THR A 235 -15.65 -9.16 4.04
C THR A 235 -15.66 -7.75 3.44
N THR A 236 -14.66 -7.43 2.63
CA THR A 236 -14.60 -6.22 1.80
C THR A 236 -15.04 -6.50 0.36
N ILE A 237 -15.22 -5.46 -0.44
CA ILE A 237 -15.56 -5.56 -1.87
C ILE A 237 -14.57 -6.47 -2.59
N GLU A 238 -13.27 -6.30 -2.33
CA GLU A 238 -12.19 -7.13 -2.87
C GLU A 238 -12.38 -8.63 -2.59
N VAL A 239 -12.67 -8.96 -1.33
CA VAL A 239 -12.89 -10.35 -0.93
C VAL A 239 -14.16 -10.90 -1.56
N LEU A 240 -15.23 -10.10 -1.63
CA LEU A 240 -16.49 -10.54 -2.21
C LEU A 240 -16.39 -10.73 -3.74
N ILE A 241 -15.69 -9.86 -4.47
CA ILE A 241 -15.41 -10.05 -5.90
C ILE A 241 -14.70 -11.38 -6.13
N TYR A 242 -13.68 -11.68 -5.32
CA TYR A 242 -12.98 -12.95 -5.41
C TYR A 242 -13.90 -14.14 -5.14
N GLN A 243 -14.71 -14.08 -4.08
CA GLN A 243 -15.67 -15.14 -3.73
C GLN A 243 -16.66 -15.39 -4.87
N LEU A 244 -17.33 -14.34 -5.36
CA LEU A 244 -18.29 -14.44 -6.45
C LEU A 244 -17.64 -15.01 -7.72
N ALA A 245 -16.46 -14.50 -8.12
CA ALA A 245 -15.83 -14.92 -9.37
C ALA A 245 -15.17 -16.31 -9.32
N ARG A 246 -14.67 -16.75 -8.15
CA ARG A 246 -13.83 -17.96 -8.05
C ARG A 246 -14.45 -19.11 -7.26
N ILE A 247 -15.39 -18.81 -6.38
CA ILE A 247 -16.06 -19.80 -5.54
C ILE A 247 -17.48 -20.01 -6.05
N ASP A 248 -18.26 -18.94 -6.15
CA ASP A 248 -19.68 -19.02 -6.51
C ASP A 248 -19.91 -19.02 -8.03
N LEU A 249 -18.90 -18.64 -8.81
CA LEU A 249 -18.93 -18.49 -10.27
C LEU A 249 -20.03 -17.53 -10.76
N ASP A 250 -20.41 -16.56 -9.93
CA ASP A 250 -21.30 -15.46 -10.28
C ASP A 250 -20.48 -14.29 -10.86
N PHE A 251 -20.22 -14.37 -12.17
CA PHE A 251 -19.47 -13.33 -12.87
C PHE A 251 -20.26 -12.02 -12.96
N SER A 252 -21.58 -12.09 -13.01
CA SER A 252 -22.47 -10.93 -13.04
C SER A 252 -22.33 -10.09 -11.77
N GLY A 253 -22.44 -10.71 -10.60
CA GLY A 253 -22.27 -10.05 -9.31
C GLY A 253 -20.85 -9.53 -9.11
N ALA A 254 -19.85 -10.32 -9.50
CA ALA A 254 -18.45 -9.90 -9.45
C ALA A 254 -18.18 -8.67 -10.33
N ALA A 255 -18.78 -8.60 -11.52
CA ALA A 255 -18.62 -7.50 -12.45
C ALA A 255 -19.31 -6.22 -11.95
N VAL A 256 -20.49 -6.32 -11.33
CA VAL A 256 -21.16 -5.18 -10.68
C VAL A 256 -20.29 -4.57 -9.58
N LEU A 257 -19.79 -5.41 -8.66
CA LEU A 257 -18.90 -4.94 -7.60
C LEU A 257 -17.60 -4.35 -8.15
N SER A 258 -17.06 -4.97 -9.19
CA SER A 258 -15.87 -4.47 -9.89
C SER A 258 -16.12 -3.09 -10.49
N LEU A 259 -17.28 -2.86 -11.10
CA LEU A 259 -17.68 -1.56 -11.65
C LEU A 259 -17.77 -0.50 -10.53
N LEU A 260 -18.46 -0.83 -9.43
CA LEU A 260 -18.61 0.06 -8.28
C LEU A 260 -17.27 0.41 -7.64
N GLN A 261 -16.43 -0.60 -7.39
CA GLN A 261 -15.09 -0.40 -6.83
C GLN A 261 -14.21 0.43 -7.76
N SER A 262 -14.24 0.14 -9.06
CA SER A 262 -13.48 0.89 -10.07
C SER A 262 -13.91 2.34 -10.12
N GLY A 263 -15.21 2.63 -10.06
CA GLY A 263 -15.75 3.99 -9.98
C GLY A 263 -15.24 4.75 -8.74
N LEU A 264 -15.28 4.11 -7.57
CA LEU A 264 -14.77 4.67 -6.32
C LEU A 264 -13.25 4.91 -6.36
N ALA A 265 -12.50 3.97 -6.94
CA ALA A 265 -11.06 4.07 -7.08
C ALA A 265 -10.65 5.19 -8.05
N ILE A 266 -11.34 5.31 -9.21
CA ILE A 266 -11.15 6.42 -10.16
C ILE A 266 -11.47 7.75 -9.48
N PHE A 267 -12.58 7.84 -8.75
CA PHE A 267 -12.94 9.04 -8.01
C PHE A 267 -11.85 9.46 -7.03
N THR A 268 -11.32 8.49 -6.27
CA THR A 268 -10.23 8.71 -5.30
C THR A 268 -8.93 9.14 -6.00
N LEU A 269 -8.58 8.53 -7.14
CA LEU A 269 -7.44 8.94 -7.97
C LEU A 269 -7.60 10.37 -8.49
N LEU A 270 -8.79 10.76 -8.95
CA LEU A 270 -9.07 12.13 -9.41
C LEU A 270 -8.91 13.15 -8.27
N LEU A 271 -9.31 12.80 -7.04
CA LEU A 271 -9.06 13.62 -5.86
C LEU A 271 -7.55 13.79 -5.60
N LEU A 272 -6.79 12.70 -5.68
CA LEU A 272 -5.33 12.72 -5.52
C LEU A 272 -4.66 13.62 -6.57
N LEU A 273 -5.02 13.48 -7.85
CA LEU A 273 -4.50 14.31 -8.94
C LEU A 273 -4.84 15.80 -8.77
N LYS A 274 -6.07 16.09 -8.32
CA LYS A 274 -6.51 17.46 -8.02
C LYS A 274 -5.70 18.08 -6.87
N GLN A 275 -5.35 17.29 -5.86
CA GLN A 275 -4.51 17.74 -4.74
C GLN A 275 -3.07 18.02 -5.20
N HIS A 276 -2.47 17.12 -5.99
CA HIS A 276 -1.11 17.32 -6.51
C HIS A 276 -0.98 18.57 -7.39
N ARG A 277 -1.95 18.87 -8.26
CA ARG A 277 -1.92 20.09 -9.10
C ARG A 277 -1.93 21.40 -8.30
N LYS A 278 -2.45 21.39 -7.06
CA LYS A 278 -2.48 22.56 -6.19
C LYS A 278 -1.17 22.78 -5.42
N GLN A 279 -0.25 21.81 -5.44
CA GLN A 279 1.03 21.92 -4.74
C GLN A 279 1.97 22.86 -5.51
N ARG A 280 2.16 24.09 -5.01
CA ARG A 280 3.18 25.01 -5.55
C ARG A 280 4.56 24.57 -5.06
N PRO A 281 5.60 24.60 -5.91
CA PRO A 281 6.96 24.31 -5.47
C PRO A 281 7.40 25.38 -4.44
N ILE A 282 7.52 24.97 -3.17
CA ILE A 282 8.04 25.82 -2.10
C ILE A 282 9.57 25.82 -2.20
N ARG A 283 10.17 27.01 -2.27
CA ARG A 283 11.62 27.20 -2.39
C ARG A 283 12.33 26.76 -1.11
N GLN A 284 13.34 25.89 -1.27
CA GLN A 284 14.16 25.31 -0.21
C GLN A 284 14.94 26.37 0.59
N GLN A 285 14.70 26.44 1.89
CA GLN A 285 15.61 26.94 2.93
C GLN A 285 15.25 26.25 4.27
N SER A 286 15.59 24.97 4.40
CA SER A 286 15.48 24.22 5.66
C SER A 286 16.63 24.61 6.60
N LEU A 287 16.36 24.63 7.92
CA LEU A 287 17.42 24.74 8.93
C LEU A 287 18.26 23.46 8.95
N PRO A 288 19.52 23.53 9.42
CA PRO A 288 20.26 22.33 9.79
C PRO A 288 19.49 21.55 10.86
N ARG A 289 19.48 20.22 10.72
CA ARG A 289 18.82 19.30 11.67
C ARG A 289 19.57 19.31 13.00
N LEU A 290 18.85 19.04 14.09
CA LEU A 290 19.43 18.97 15.44
C LEU A 290 20.01 17.57 15.70
N TRP A 291 21.17 17.45 16.33
CA TRP A 291 21.71 16.14 16.70
C TRP A 291 20.94 15.55 17.90
N LEU A 292 20.16 14.47 17.69
CA LEU A 292 19.29 13.86 18.70
C LEU A 292 20.04 13.47 19.99
N PRO A 293 21.23 12.85 19.93
CA PRO A 293 21.98 12.48 21.14
C PRO A 293 22.29 13.68 22.04
N ASP A 294 22.58 14.85 21.47
CA ASP A 294 22.84 16.06 22.26
C ASP A 294 21.56 16.57 22.94
N GLN A 295 20.43 16.46 22.24
CA GLN A 295 19.13 16.90 22.77
C GLN A 295 18.62 15.97 23.89
N LEU A 296 18.93 14.67 23.82
CA LEU A 296 18.69 13.71 24.89
C LEU A 296 19.56 13.99 26.12
N ARG A 297 20.84 14.34 25.92
CA ARG A 297 21.76 14.78 27.00
C ARG A 297 21.24 16.03 27.71
N LEU A 298 20.65 16.96 26.94
CA LEU A 298 19.99 18.16 27.45
C LEU A 298 18.63 17.89 28.12
N ARG A 299 18.23 16.63 28.29
CA ARG A 299 16.98 16.18 28.93
C ARG A 299 15.73 16.88 28.39
N ARG A 300 15.72 17.23 27.10
CA ARG A 300 14.54 17.82 26.47
C ARG A 300 13.44 16.77 26.32
N PRO A 301 12.21 17.01 26.79
CA PRO A 301 11.13 16.02 26.76
C PRO A 301 10.78 15.59 25.32
N GLU A 302 10.89 16.50 24.35
CA GLU A 302 10.61 16.21 22.94
C GLU A 302 11.61 15.21 22.34
N ALA A 303 12.85 15.20 22.81
CA ALA A 303 13.86 14.25 22.37
C ALA A 303 13.58 12.84 22.92
N TRP A 304 13.14 12.73 24.17
CA TRP A 304 12.75 11.46 24.79
C TRP A 304 11.48 10.87 24.16
N LEU A 305 10.47 11.70 23.88
CA LEU A 305 9.29 11.28 23.13
C LEU A 305 9.67 10.82 21.71
N GLY A 306 10.58 11.54 21.06
CA GLY A 306 11.12 11.15 19.76
C GLY A 306 11.84 9.80 19.79
N LEU A 307 12.65 9.55 20.83
CA LEU A 307 13.32 8.27 21.03
C LEU A 307 12.32 7.14 21.32
N ALA A 308 11.33 7.37 22.17
CA ALA A 308 10.30 6.38 22.49
C ALA A 308 9.50 6.00 21.24
N TRP A 309 9.09 7.00 20.44
CA TRP A 309 8.44 6.74 19.16
C TRP A 309 9.36 5.99 18.19
N LEU A 310 10.64 6.37 18.10
CA LEU A 310 11.61 5.70 17.25
C LEU A 310 11.75 4.21 17.60
N VAL A 311 11.88 3.91 18.89
CA VAL A 311 11.97 2.52 19.39
C VAL A 311 10.67 1.77 19.09
N ALA A 312 9.50 2.38 19.34
CA ALA A 312 8.22 1.76 19.04
C ALA A 312 8.04 1.48 17.54
N ALA A 313 8.36 2.44 16.67
CA ALA A 313 8.27 2.30 15.22
C ALA A 313 9.25 1.28 14.66
N LEU A 314 10.46 1.20 15.22
CA LEU A 314 11.44 0.16 14.88
C LEU A 314 10.96 -1.23 15.31
N THR A 315 10.50 -1.39 16.55
CA THR A 315 9.95 -2.65 17.03
C THR A 315 8.74 -3.08 16.20
N PHE A 316 7.85 -2.14 15.87
CA PHE A 316 6.68 -2.41 15.05
C PHE A 316 7.01 -2.73 13.60
N GLY A 317 7.93 -2.00 12.96
CA GLY A 317 8.29 -2.17 11.55
C GLY A 317 9.27 -3.33 11.29
N VAL A 318 10.20 -3.58 12.21
CA VAL A 318 11.27 -4.58 12.06
C VAL A 318 10.97 -5.85 12.85
N GLY A 319 10.32 -5.77 14.01
CA GLY A 319 10.03 -6.92 14.87
C GLY A 319 9.31 -8.06 14.16
N PRO A 320 8.21 -7.82 13.43
CA PRO A 320 7.54 -8.86 12.66
C PRO A 320 8.40 -9.50 11.56
N LEU A 321 9.32 -8.73 10.97
CA LEU A 321 10.26 -9.25 9.97
C LEU A 321 11.34 -10.12 10.62
N LEU A 322 11.81 -9.71 11.80
CA LEU A 322 12.70 -10.54 12.60
C LEU A 322 12.02 -11.83 13.04
N ALA A 323 10.73 -11.80 13.39
CA ALA A 323 9.99 -13.00 13.73
C ALA A 323 10.05 -14.06 12.62
N ILE A 324 9.89 -13.65 11.35
CA ILE A 324 10.06 -14.56 10.22
C ILE A 324 11.46 -15.19 10.18
N VAL A 325 12.51 -14.37 10.33
CA VAL A 325 13.91 -14.82 10.21
C VAL A 325 14.33 -15.73 11.37
N PHE A 326 13.89 -15.43 12.58
CA PHE A 326 14.21 -16.23 13.76
C PHE A 326 13.37 -17.50 13.83
N ASP A 327 12.08 -17.42 13.50
CA ASP A 327 11.22 -18.61 13.48
C ASP A 327 11.61 -19.55 12.32
N SER A 328 12.22 -19.06 11.23
CA SER A 328 12.78 -19.94 10.19
C SER A 328 14.03 -20.71 10.64
N LEU A 329 14.67 -20.29 11.73
CA LEU A 329 15.82 -20.95 12.35
C LEU A 329 15.42 -21.79 13.58
N ARG A 330 14.15 -21.76 13.99
CA ARG A 330 13.68 -22.44 15.19
C ARG A 330 12.84 -23.66 14.79
N GLN A 331 13.16 -24.81 15.37
CA GLN A 331 12.34 -26.00 15.27
C GLN A 331 12.05 -26.52 16.69
N ALA A 332 10.78 -26.49 17.08
CA ALA A 332 10.35 -26.62 18.48
C ALA A 332 11.06 -25.61 19.39
N ASP A 333 12.05 -26.04 20.17
CA ASP A 333 12.78 -25.20 21.14
C ASP A 333 14.28 -25.07 20.84
N ALA A 334 14.76 -25.64 19.74
CA ALA A 334 16.15 -25.56 19.33
C ALA A 334 16.34 -24.67 18.11
N PHE A 335 17.44 -23.92 18.08
CA PHE A 335 17.91 -23.26 16.88
C PHE A 335 18.62 -24.28 15.99
N THR A 336 18.04 -24.58 14.83
CA THR A 336 18.57 -25.56 13.88
C THR A 336 18.54 -25.02 12.45
N TRP A 337 19.43 -25.55 11.62
CA TRP A 337 19.47 -25.25 10.19
C TRP A 337 18.66 -26.26 9.36
N ASP A 338 17.93 -27.17 10.01
CA ASP A 338 17.29 -28.32 9.38
C ASP A 338 16.26 -27.88 8.33
N ALA A 339 15.52 -26.81 8.61
CA ALA A 339 14.60 -26.21 7.64
C ALA A 339 15.31 -25.82 6.34
N TYR A 340 16.50 -25.23 6.43
CA TYR A 340 17.31 -24.87 5.27
C TYR A 340 17.95 -26.09 4.61
N GLN A 341 18.41 -27.08 5.38
CA GLN A 341 18.93 -28.32 4.83
C GLN A 341 17.86 -29.06 4.01
N VAL A 342 16.62 -29.13 4.51
CA VAL A 342 15.49 -29.70 3.77
C VAL A 342 15.16 -28.86 2.53
N LEU A 343 15.23 -27.53 2.65
CA LEU A 343 14.95 -26.60 1.54
C LEU A 343 15.97 -26.68 0.40
N PHE A 344 17.24 -26.97 0.70
CA PHE A 344 18.30 -27.10 -0.31
C PHE A 344 18.60 -28.55 -0.71
N ALA A 345 18.05 -29.54 0.00
CA ALA A 345 18.23 -30.95 -0.35
C ALA A 345 17.53 -31.30 -1.67
N GLU A 346 18.25 -31.94 -2.58
CA GLU A 346 17.71 -32.44 -3.84
C GLU A 346 16.84 -33.69 -3.58
N ARG A 347 15.59 -33.47 -3.16
CA ARG A 347 14.56 -34.52 -3.03
C ARG A 347 13.62 -34.46 -4.23
N GLU A 348 12.99 -35.58 -4.58
CA GLU A 348 12.07 -35.71 -5.73
C GLU A 348 10.95 -34.65 -5.78
N ASN A 349 10.59 -34.06 -4.63
CA ASN A 349 9.56 -33.02 -4.52
C ASN A 349 10.09 -31.62 -4.12
N ASN A 350 11.40 -31.39 -4.11
CA ASN A 350 11.92 -30.07 -3.75
C ASN A 350 11.72 -29.07 -4.89
N ARG A 351 10.69 -28.22 -4.75
CA ARG A 351 10.33 -27.17 -5.71
C ARG A 351 10.99 -25.83 -5.41
N PHE A 352 11.93 -25.76 -4.47
CA PHE A 352 12.54 -24.49 -4.07
C PHE A 352 13.24 -23.80 -5.24
N PHE A 353 14.16 -24.49 -5.92
CA PHE A 353 14.91 -23.90 -7.03
C PHE A 353 14.01 -23.55 -8.22
N SER A 354 13.00 -24.36 -8.52
CA SER A 354 12.05 -24.07 -9.60
C SER A 354 11.16 -22.87 -9.25
N ALA A 355 10.70 -22.75 -8.00
CA ALA A 355 9.97 -21.59 -7.53
C ALA A 355 10.85 -20.32 -7.53
N LEU A 356 12.09 -20.41 -7.03
CA LEU A 356 13.06 -19.32 -7.02
C LEU A 356 13.35 -18.83 -8.44
N TRP A 357 13.61 -19.75 -9.37
CA TRP A 357 13.84 -19.41 -10.77
C TRP A 357 12.61 -18.80 -11.43
N ASN A 358 11.41 -19.33 -11.15
CA ASN A 358 10.18 -18.78 -11.68
C ASN A 358 9.94 -17.35 -11.16
N SER A 359 10.16 -17.11 -9.87
CA SER A 359 10.07 -15.78 -9.26
C SER A 359 11.08 -14.80 -9.87
N PHE A 360 12.33 -15.22 -10.05
CA PHE A 360 13.36 -14.40 -10.70
C PHE A 360 13.00 -14.08 -12.14
N ARG A 361 12.59 -15.08 -12.93
CA ARG A 361 12.18 -14.92 -14.33
C ARG A 361 11.01 -13.95 -14.44
N ILE A 362 9.94 -14.17 -13.68
CA ILE A 362 8.75 -13.30 -13.70
C ILE A 362 9.15 -11.88 -13.30
N GLY A 363 9.87 -11.71 -12.18
CA GLY A 363 10.31 -10.40 -11.70
C GLY A 363 11.14 -9.63 -12.73
N LEU A 364 12.14 -10.29 -13.34
CA LEU A 364 12.98 -9.67 -14.37
C LEU A 364 12.17 -9.32 -15.62
N THR A 365 11.34 -10.23 -16.12
CA THR A 365 10.53 -9.97 -17.32
C THR A 365 9.53 -8.84 -17.09
N SER A 366 8.86 -8.82 -15.93
CA SER A 366 7.91 -7.77 -15.58
C SER A 366 8.61 -6.42 -15.42
N ALA A 367 9.79 -6.38 -14.80
CA ALA A 367 10.56 -5.14 -14.66
C ALA A 367 11.00 -4.56 -16.02
N LEU A 368 11.46 -5.42 -16.93
CA LEU A 368 11.84 -5.02 -18.29
C LEU A 368 10.63 -4.51 -19.08
N LEU A 369 9.53 -5.27 -19.08
CA LEU A 369 8.29 -4.86 -19.75
C LEU A 369 7.76 -3.54 -19.18
N ALA A 370 7.66 -3.41 -17.86
CA ALA A 370 7.20 -2.18 -17.21
C ALA A 370 8.09 -0.97 -17.53
N SER A 371 9.41 -1.16 -17.60
CA SER A 371 10.35 -0.09 -17.96
C SER A 371 10.18 0.34 -19.42
N LEU A 372 10.01 -0.61 -20.34
CA LEU A 372 9.75 -0.34 -21.76
C LEU A 372 8.41 0.35 -21.96
N LEU A 373 7.36 -0.11 -21.26
CA LEU A 373 6.05 0.52 -21.23
C LEU A 373 6.13 1.95 -20.72
N GLY A 374 6.76 2.16 -19.57
CA GLY A 374 6.92 3.48 -18.96
C GLY A 374 7.65 4.45 -19.89
N ALA A 375 8.73 4.00 -20.53
CA ALA A 375 9.45 4.80 -21.51
C ALA A 375 8.59 5.16 -22.73
N GLY A 376 7.87 4.18 -23.31
CA GLY A 376 6.98 4.39 -24.44
C GLY A 376 5.81 5.34 -24.14
N LEU A 377 5.19 5.21 -22.97
CA LEU A 377 4.12 6.09 -22.50
C LEU A 377 4.62 7.50 -22.19
N LEU A 378 5.84 7.65 -21.67
CA LEU A 378 6.45 8.97 -21.46
C LEU A 378 6.70 9.69 -22.78
N ILE A 379 7.26 8.99 -23.78
CA ILE A 379 7.45 9.53 -25.14
C ILE A 379 6.10 9.95 -25.74
N TRP A 380 5.05 9.16 -25.53
CA TRP A 380 3.70 9.53 -25.97
C TRP A 380 3.23 10.82 -25.30
N LEU A 381 3.42 10.93 -23.99
CA LEU A 381 2.98 12.07 -23.21
C LEU A 381 3.67 13.39 -23.62
N GLU A 382 4.94 13.33 -24.03
CA GLU A 382 5.70 14.49 -24.51
C GLU A 382 5.27 14.97 -25.89
N ARG A 383 4.72 14.09 -26.74
CA ARG A 383 4.27 14.40 -28.10
C ARG A 383 2.85 14.96 -28.18
N VAL A 384 2.08 14.86 -27.11
CA VAL A 384 0.66 15.22 -27.07
C VAL A 384 0.49 16.68 -26.65
N PRO A 385 -0.43 17.44 -27.29
CA PRO A 385 -0.64 18.85 -26.95
C PRO A 385 -1.09 19.01 -25.49
N LEU A 386 -0.71 20.14 -24.87
CA LEU A 386 -0.95 20.43 -23.45
C LEU A 386 -2.42 20.24 -23.02
N ARG A 387 -3.37 20.51 -23.94
CA ARG A 387 -4.81 20.35 -23.70
C ARG A 387 -5.23 18.89 -23.46
N LEU A 388 -4.58 17.94 -24.12
CA LEU A 388 -4.90 16.51 -24.02
C LEU A 388 -4.02 15.77 -23.00
N ARG A 389 -2.88 16.36 -22.63
CA ARG A 389 -1.91 15.78 -21.68
C ARG A 389 -2.55 15.38 -20.36
N ALA A 390 -3.41 16.23 -19.81
CA ALA A 390 -4.12 15.96 -18.55
C ALA A 390 -5.02 14.71 -18.60
N GLY A 391 -5.73 14.51 -19.71
CA GLY A 391 -6.60 13.33 -19.89
C GLY A 391 -5.76 12.08 -20.12
N LEU A 392 -4.66 12.22 -20.86
CA LEU A 392 -3.74 11.13 -21.12
C LEU A 392 -2.97 10.66 -19.87
N GLU A 393 -2.51 11.58 -19.02
CA GLU A 393 -1.95 11.25 -17.70
C GLU A 393 -2.94 10.46 -16.86
N GLY A 394 -4.21 10.87 -16.86
CA GLY A 394 -5.29 10.15 -16.17
C GLY A 394 -5.46 8.73 -16.69
N LEU A 395 -5.45 8.55 -18.03
CA LEU A 395 -5.55 7.24 -18.67
C LEU A 395 -4.35 6.35 -18.31
N ILE A 396 -3.12 6.86 -18.42
CA ILE A 396 -1.89 6.12 -18.07
C ILE A 396 -1.86 5.71 -16.59
N LEU A 397 -2.39 6.54 -15.70
CA LEU A 397 -2.42 6.25 -14.26
C LEU A 397 -3.62 5.41 -13.83
N LEU A 398 -4.63 5.24 -14.67
CA LEU A 398 -5.85 4.53 -14.34
C LEU A 398 -5.61 3.08 -13.87
N PRO A 399 -4.69 2.28 -14.45
CA PRO A 399 -4.38 0.94 -13.95
C PRO A 399 -3.94 0.90 -12.48
N MET A 400 -3.35 1.97 -11.95
CA MET A 400 -2.96 2.04 -10.53
C MET A 400 -4.18 2.11 -9.60
N ALA A 401 -5.31 2.62 -10.08
CA ALA A 401 -6.54 2.67 -9.30
C ALA A 401 -7.26 1.32 -9.26
N PHE A 402 -7.05 0.45 -10.24
CA PHE A 402 -7.78 -0.80 -10.33
C PHE A 402 -7.21 -1.86 -9.40
N SER A 403 -8.13 -2.62 -8.80
CA SER A 403 -7.82 -3.80 -8.03
C SER A 403 -7.07 -4.85 -8.85
N THR A 404 -6.09 -5.50 -8.22
CA THR A 404 -5.45 -6.69 -8.78
C THR A 404 -6.40 -7.88 -8.88
N VAL A 405 -7.41 -7.97 -7.99
CA VAL A 405 -8.44 -9.03 -8.04
C VAL A 405 -9.35 -8.79 -9.23
N VAL A 406 -9.89 -7.57 -9.41
CA VAL A 406 -10.70 -7.21 -10.57
C VAL A 406 -9.95 -7.51 -11.87
N PHE A 407 -8.68 -7.11 -11.94
CA PHE A 407 -7.85 -7.37 -13.10
C PHE A 407 -7.61 -8.87 -13.33
N GLY A 408 -7.36 -9.64 -12.27
CA GLY A 408 -7.21 -11.09 -12.34
C GLY A 408 -8.49 -11.80 -12.78
N VAL A 409 -9.66 -11.35 -12.30
CA VAL A 409 -10.97 -11.86 -12.71
C VAL A 409 -11.24 -11.52 -14.17
N ALA A 410 -10.91 -10.31 -14.62
CA ALA A 410 -11.08 -9.90 -16.00
C ALA A 410 -10.27 -10.77 -16.97
N TRP A 411 -9.02 -11.08 -16.63
CA TRP A 411 -8.19 -12.01 -17.41
C TRP A 411 -8.68 -13.46 -17.35
N PHE A 412 -9.17 -13.89 -16.20
CA PHE A 412 -9.75 -15.22 -16.05
C PHE A 412 -11.01 -15.38 -16.90
N HIS A 413 -11.88 -14.37 -16.92
CA HIS A 413 -13.06 -14.30 -17.77
C HIS A 413 -12.68 -14.34 -19.26
N LEU A 414 -11.70 -13.53 -19.67
CA LEU A 414 -11.22 -13.49 -21.06
C LEU A 414 -10.69 -14.84 -21.57
N ASN A 415 -10.11 -15.66 -20.69
CA ASN A 415 -9.59 -16.98 -21.07
C ASN A 415 -10.68 -18.06 -21.12
N GLN A 416 -11.89 -17.77 -20.63
CA GLN A 416 -13.04 -18.68 -20.70
C GLN A 416 -14.03 -18.32 -21.81
N SER A 417 -14.10 -17.05 -22.20
CA SER A 417 -14.81 -16.57 -23.39
C SER A 417 -14.08 -16.94 -24.68
#